data_AF-Q89AL3-F1
#
_entry.id   AF-Q89AL3-F1
#
_cell.length_a   1.000
_cell.length_b   1.000
_cell.length_c   1.000
_cell.angle_alpha   90.00
_cell.angle_beta   90.00
_cell.angle_gamma   90.00
#
_symmetry.space_group_name_H-M   'P 1'
#
loop_
_entity.id
_entity.type
_entity.pdbx_description
1 polymer ?
#
loop_
_entity_poly.entity_id
_entity_poly.type
_entity_poly.pdbx_seq_one_letter_code
_entity_poly.pdbx_strand_id
1 'polypeptide(L)'
;MKFLLNSIPTISFFIFYKFYDIFIASFSLMIASLFTFIITSILFNSINKHDLINLIFVIVFGFLTLFYHNSSYIKWKVTIIYFLISIVFLINYLFIKNNLLNIIFKNTIQLSKNVWRKLSLFWSIFFLICAVSNTYIILYFSEQTWVTFKIFGLTILTLIAVIINGFYIYFLKSKIIQ
;
A
#
# COMPACT_ATOMS: atom_id res chain seq x y z
N MET A 1 -7.12 6.32 -16.38
CA MET A 1 -8.39 6.62 -15.67
C MET A 1 -8.50 5.94 -14.31
N LYS A 2 -8.31 4.62 -14.19
CA LYS A 2 -8.47 3.90 -12.90
C LYS A 2 -7.60 4.46 -11.75
N PHE A 3 -6.34 4.82 -12.03
CA PHE A 3 -5.45 5.43 -11.04
C PHE A 3 -5.99 6.73 -10.44
N LEU A 4 -6.60 7.59 -11.27
CA LEU A 4 -7.17 8.87 -10.82
C LEU A 4 -8.38 8.63 -9.92
N LEU A 5 -9.28 7.72 -10.32
CA LEU A 5 -10.42 7.34 -9.50
C LEU A 5 -9.97 6.77 -8.15
N ASN A 6 -9.00 5.85 -8.15
CA ASN A 6 -8.48 5.24 -6.92
C ASN A 6 -7.77 6.23 -5.98
N SER A 7 -7.39 7.42 -6.47
CA SER A 7 -6.78 8.47 -5.65
C SER A 7 -7.82 9.32 -4.91
N ILE A 8 -9.08 9.34 -5.36
CA ILE A 8 -10.17 10.16 -4.80
C ILE A 8 -10.32 9.98 -3.27
N PRO A 9 -10.35 8.76 -2.72
CA PRO A 9 -10.56 8.60 -1.28
C PRO A 9 -9.42 9.18 -0.44
N THR A 10 -8.18 9.04 -0.90
CA THR A 10 -7.01 9.59 -0.21
C THR A 10 -7.00 11.12 -0.25
N ILE A 11 -7.39 11.70 -1.38
CA ILE A 11 -7.50 13.15 -1.54
C ILE A 11 -8.63 13.69 -0.63
N SER A 12 -9.78 13.02 -0.62
CA SER A 12 -10.91 13.34 0.26
C SER A 12 -10.47 13.34 1.73
N PHE A 13 -9.82 12.27 2.19
CA PHE A 13 -9.28 12.18 3.55
C PHE A 13 -8.38 13.38 3.88
N PHE A 14 -7.46 13.72 2.98
CA PHE A 14 -6.52 14.82 3.23
C PHE A 14 -7.20 16.19 3.31
N ILE A 15 -8.15 16.46 2.42
CA ILE A 15 -8.91 17.73 2.41
C ILE A 15 -9.69 17.86 3.71
N PHE A 16 -10.49 16.86 4.07
CA PHE A 16 -11.29 16.91 5.29
C PHE A 16 -10.43 16.96 6.55
N TYR A 17 -9.29 16.27 6.59
CA TYR A 17 -8.36 16.36 7.72
C TYR A 17 -7.80 17.77 7.88
N LYS A 18 -7.49 18.47 6.78
CA LYS A 18 -6.92 19.82 6.82
C LYS A 18 -7.92 20.87 7.36
N PHE A 19 -9.21 20.69 7.08
CA PHE A 19 -10.25 21.65 7.48
C PHE A 19 -10.96 21.30 8.79
N TYR A 20 -10.93 20.02 9.18
CA TYR A 20 -11.65 19.50 10.33
C TYR A 20 -10.71 18.65 11.19
N ASP A 21 -11.03 17.38 11.38
CA ASP A 21 -10.29 16.44 12.20
C ASP A 21 -10.19 15.07 11.51
N ILE A 22 -9.51 14.14 12.18
CA ILE A 22 -9.34 12.76 11.69
C ILE A 22 -10.64 11.95 11.68
N PHE A 23 -11.65 12.32 12.46
CA PHE A 23 -12.92 11.59 12.51
C PHE A 23 -13.75 11.90 11.27
N ILE A 24 -13.93 13.18 10.95
CA ILE A 24 -14.63 13.62 9.73
C ILE A 24 -13.85 13.17 8.50
N ALA A 25 -12.51 13.23 8.53
CA ALA A 25 -11.67 12.69 7.45
C ALA A 25 -11.84 11.17 7.27
N SER A 26 -11.96 10.41 8.35
CA SER A 26 -12.19 8.96 8.29
C SER A 26 -13.57 8.64 7.71
N PHE A 27 -14.59 9.42 8.07
CA PHE A 27 -15.92 9.29 7.49
C PHE A 27 -15.92 9.60 5.99
N SER A 28 -15.28 10.71 5.58
CA SER A 28 -15.17 11.08 4.17
C SER A 28 -14.38 10.05 3.36
N LEU A 29 -13.36 9.44 3.94
CA LEU A 29 -12.60 8.34 3.34
C LEU A 29 -13.50 7.12 3.08
N MET A 30 -14.33 6.71 4.04
CA MET A 30 -15.22 5.56 3.87
C MET A 30 -16.22 5.79 2.74
N ILE A 31 -16.89 6.95 2.73
CA ILE A 31 -17.86 7.31 1.69
C ILE A 31 -17.17 7.36 0.33
N ALA A 32 -16.05 8.06 0.23
CA ALA A 32 -15.32 8.19 -1.03
C ALA A 32 -14.80 6.84 -1.54
N SER A 33 -14.30 5.96 -0.66
CA SER A 33 -13.88 4.61 -1.02
C SER A 33 -15.04 3.77 -1.55
N LEU A 34 -16.22 3.84 -0.92
CA LEU A 34 -17.40 3.10 -1.35
C LEU A 34 -17.87 3.55 -2.74
N PHE A 35 -18.00 4.87 -2.96
CA PHE A 35 -18.35 5.40 -4.29
C PHE A 35 -17.30 5.06 -5.34
N THR A 36 -16.02 5.20 -5.01
CA THR A 36 -14.93 4.87 -5.94
C THR A 36 -14.98 3.39 -6.33
N PHE A 37 -15.22 2.49 -5.37
CA PHE A 37 -15.35 1.06 -5.63
C PHE A 37 -16.54 0.75 -6.54
N ILE A 38 -17.71 1.36 -6.29
CA ILE A 38 -18.91 1.17 -7.13
C ILE A 38 -18.66 1.67 -8.55
N ILE A 39 -18.17 2.90 -8.70
CA ILE A 39 -17.89 3.52 -10.00
C ILE A 39 -16.86 2.69 -10.78
N THR A 40 -15.77 2.28 -10.14
CA THR A 40 -14.75 1.47 -10.81
C THR A 40 -15.25 0.07 -11.16
N SER A 41 -16.10 -0.54 -10.34
CA SER A 41 -16.69 -1.85 -10.65
C SER A 41 -17.62 -1.79 -11.85
N ILE A 42 -18.42 -0.71 -11.99
CA ILE A 42 -19.31 -0.48 -13.13
C ILE A 42 -18.51 -0.13 -14.39
N LEU A 43 -17.59 0.84 -14.32
CA LEU A 43 -16.86 1.31 -15.50
C LEU A 43 -15.95 0.24 -16.12
N PHE A 44 -15.38 -0.65 -15.29
CA PHE A 44 -14.45 -1.68 -15.74
C PHE A 44 -15.08 -3.08 -15.77
N ASN A 45 -16.39 -3.22 -15.51
CA ASN A 45 -17.12 -4.50 -15.43
C ASN A 45 -16.36 -5.62 -14.70
N SER A 46 -15.58 -5.26 -13.67
CA SER A 46 -14.72 -6.20 -12.96
C SER A 46 -14.50 -5.79 -11.53
N ILE A 47 -14.73 -6.73 -10.61
CA ILE A 47 -14.43 -6.56 -9.20
C ILE A 47 -12.97 -6.92 -8.99
N ASN A 48 -12.14 -5.91 -8.80
CA ASN A 48 -10.74 -6.11 -8.46
C ASN A 48 -10.62 -6.49 -6.98
N LYS A 49 -10.12 -7.70 -6.69
CA LYS A 49 -9.96 -8.22 -5.33
C LYS A 49 -9.17 -7.26 -4.43
N HIS A 50 -8.14 -6.62 -4.96
CA HIS A 50 -7.36 -5.63 -4.23
C HIS A 50 -8.21 -4.43 -3.77
N ASP A 51 -9.09 -3.93 -4.65
CA ASP A 51 -9.91 -2.76 -4.36
C ASP A 51 -11.03 -3.12 -3.36
N LEU A 52 -11.60 -4.33 -3.46
CA LEU A 52 -12.54 -4.87 -2.49
C LEU A 52 -11.90 -5.02 -1.09
N ILE A 53 -10.71 -5.62 -1.02
CA ILE A 53 -9.99 -5.79 0.25
C ILE A 53 -9.73 -4.42 0.89
N ASN A 54 -9.22 -3.45 0.12
CA ASN A 54 -8.99 -2.10 0.62
C ASN A 54 -10.27 -1.42 1.11
N LEU A 55 -11.40 -1.59 0.41
CA LEU A 55 -12.69 -1.08 0.86
C LEU A 55 -13.09 -1.67 2.21
N ILE A 56 -12.97 -3.00 2.37
CA ILE A 56 -13.28 -3.68 3.64
C ILE A 56 -12.41 -3.12 4.77
N PHE A 57 -11.09 -3.01 4.56
CA PHE A 57 -10.19 -2.43 5.56
C PHE A 57 -10.54 -0.98 5.89
N VAL A 58 -10.90 -0.16 4.90
CA VAL A 58 -11.33 1.23 5.12
C VAL A 58 -12.61 1.29 5.96
N ILE A 59 -13.61 0.47 5.64
CA ILE A 59 -14.88 0.43 6.38
C ILE A 59 -14.65 -0.06 7.80
N VAL A 60 -13.95 -1.18 7.99
CA VAL A 60 -13.73 -1.77 9.33
C VAL A 60 -12.96 -0.81 10.24
N PHE A 61 -11.80 -0.31 9.79
CA PHE A 61 -10.98 0.57 10.62
C PHE A 61 -11.55 1.99 10.71
N GLY A 62 -12.23 2.47 9.68
CA GLY A 62 -12.94 3.76 9.72
C GLY A 62 -14.11 3.72 10.70
N PHE A 63 -14.89 2.64 10.69
CA PHE A 63 -15.95 2.42 11.67
C PHE A 63 -15.40 2.34 13.09
N LEU A 64 -14.34 1.56 13.35
CA LEU A 64 -13.70 1.51 14.66
C LEU A 64 -13.20 2.88 15.12
N THR A 65 -12.65 3.68 14.19
CA THR A 65 -12.16 5.03 14.48
C THR A 65 -13.28 5.96 14.95
N LEU A 66 -14.44 5.91 14.28
CA LEU A 66 -15.61 6.72 14.65
C LEU A 66 -16.31 6.20 15.90
N PHE A 67 -16.58 4.90 15.95
CA PHE A 67 -17.34 4.28 17.04
C PHE A 67 -16.66 4.45 18.40
N TYR A 68 -15.34 4.23 18.45
CA TYR A 68 -14.57 4.40 19.68
C TYR A 68 -14.00 5.82 19.84
N HIS A 69 -14.28 6.73 18.91
CA HIS A 69 -13.67 8.08 18.85
C HIS A 69 -12.16 8.04 19.14
N ASN A 70 -11.46 7.09 18.53
CA ASN A 70 -10.04 6.88 18.75
C ASN A 70 -9.30 6.79 17.42
N SER A 71 -8.43 7.77 17.17
CA SER A 71 -7.66 7.85 15.92
C SER A 71 -6.59 6.79 15.77
N SER A 72 -6.32 6.01 16.81
CA SER A 72 -5.37 4.90 16.76
C SER A 72 -5.77 3.83 15.75
N TYR A 73 -7.06 3.55 15.55
CA TYR A 73 -7.50 2.48 14.66
C TYR A 73 -7.11 2.74 13.20
N ILE A 74 -7.40 3.92 12.66
CA ILE A 74 -6.98 4.25 11.29
C ILE A 74 -5.46 4.30 11.13
N LYS A 75 -4.73 4.66 12.18
CA LYS A 75 -3.26 4.67 12.21
C LYS A 75 -2.68 3.26 12.14
N TRP A 76 -3.14 2.36 13.00
CA TRP A 76 -2.70 0.96 13.06
C TRP A 76 -3.09 0.16 11.82
N LYS A 77 -4.18 0.53 11.12
CA LYS A 77 -4.55 -0.06 9.82
C LYS A 77 -3.35 -0.12 8.87
N VAL A 78 -2.58 0.97 8.79
CA VAL A 78 -1.44 1.09 7.88
C VAL A 78 -0.33 0.11 8.25
N THR A 79 0.02 0.01 9.55
CA THR A 79 1.00 -0.97 10.04
C THR A 79 0.56 -2.39 9.72
N ILE A 80 -0.69 -2.74 10.02
CA ILE A 80 -1.22 -4.09 9.81
C ILE A 80 -1.15 -4.49 8.34
N ILE A 81 -1.56 -3.61 7.42
CA ILE A 81 -1.52 -3.88 5.99
C ILE A 81 -0.08 -4.13 5.52
N TYR A 82 0.87 -3.26 5.88
CA TYR A 82 2.26 -3.45 5.44
C TYR A 82 2.93 -4.66 6.06
N PHE A 83 2.63 -4.96 7.32
CA PHE A 83 3.13 -6.15 7.98
C PHE A 83 2.61 -7.42 7.31
N LEU A 84 1.31 -7.48 6.98
CA LEU A 84 0.73 -8.61 6.24
C LEU A 84 1.36 -8.76 4.85
N ILE A 85 1.53 -7.67 4.11
CA ILE A 85 2.20 -7.70 2.79
C ILE A 85 3.64 -8.20 2.94
N SER A 86 4.38 -7.73 3.96
CA SER A 86 5.73 -8.21 4.25
C SER A 86 5.79 -9.72 4.48
N ILE A 87 4.85 -10.26 5.27
CA ILE A 87 4.71 -11.70 5.52
C ILE A 87 4.41 -12.46 4.22
N VAL A 88 3.48 -11.97 3.40
CA VAL A 88 3.15 -12.61 2.11
C VAL A 88 4.38 -12.71 1.21
N PHE A 89 5.18 -11.65 1.14
CA PHE A 89 6.44 -11.67 0.38
C PHE A 89 7.49 -12.60 0.99
N LEU A 90 7.57 -12.68 2.33
CA LEU A 90 8.49 -13.56 3.03
C LEU A 90 8.14 -15.03 2.80
N ILE A 91 6.87 -15.39 2.94
CA ILE A 91 6.35 -16.74 2.64
C ILE A 91 6.65 -17.11 1.20
N ASN A 92 6.44 -16.18 0.26
CA ASN A 92 6.77 -16.41 -1.14
C ASN A 92 8.29 -16.63 -1.36
N TYR A 93 9.16 -15.91 -0.65
CA TYR A 93 10.61 -16.10 -0.71
C TYR A 93 11.07 -17.47 -0.16
N LEU A 94 10.44 -17.93 0.93
CA LEU A 94 10.81 -19.15 1.65
C LEU A 94 10.23 -20.43 1.02
N PHE A 95 8.94 -20.42 0.68
CA PHE A 95 8.21 -21.65 0.33
C PHE A 95 7.82 -21.75 -1.14
N ILE A 96 7.59 -20.62 -1.81
CA ILE A 96 7.02 -20.62 -3.16
C ILE A 96 8.14 -20.61 -4.21
N LYS A 97 8.36 -21.75 -4.87
CA LYS A 97 9.36 -21.88 -5.97
C LYS A 97 9.08 -20.97 -7.16
N ASN A 98 7.83 -20.57 -7.35
CA ASN A 98 7.36 -19.70 -8.43
C ASN A 98 7.00 -18.33 -7.87
N ASN A 99 7.95 -17.40 -7.94
CA ASN A 99 7.85 -16.09 -7.31
C ASN A 99 6.55 -15.33 -7.65
N LEU A 100 5.81 -14.84 -6.65
CA LEU A 100 4.58 -14.04 -6.85
C LEU A 100 4.77 -12.92 -7.89
N LEU A 101 5.89 -12.20 -7.83
CA LEU A 101 6.19 -11.14 -8.79
C LEU A 101 6.40 -11.68 -10.21
N ASN A 102 6.98 -12.88 -10.35
CA ASN A 102 7.09 -13.53 -11.65
C ASN A 102 5.70 -13.84 -12.21
N ILE A 103 4.75 -14.28 -11.38
CA ILE A 103 3.37 -14.54 -11.83
C ILE A 103 2.73 -13.24 -12.34
N ILE A 104 2.95 -12.12 -11.62
CA ILE A 104 2.37 -10.82 -11.98
C ILE A 104 3.02 -10.23 -13.25
N PHE A 105 4.33 -10.37 -13.41
CA PHE A 105 5.11 -9.67 -14.45
C PHE A 105 5.71 -10.59 -15.52
N LYS A 106 5.32 -11.88 -15.58
CA LYS A 106 5.90 -12.86 -16.52
C LYS A 106 5.92 -12.37 -17.96
N ASN A 107 4.85 -11.67 -18.35
CA ASN A 107 4.63 -11.21 -19.71
C ASN A 107 5.35 -9.91 -20.05
N THR A 108 5.85 -9.18 -19.04
CA THR A 108 6.53 -7.90 -19.23
C THR A 108 8.04 -8.00 -19.02
N ILE A 109 8.49 -8.84 -18.08
CA ILE A 109 9.90 -8.95 -17.72
C ILE A 109 10.26 -10.41 -17.48
N GLN A 110 11.11 -10.97 -18.36
CA GLN A 110 11.71 -12.28 -18.15
C GLN A 110 12.98 -12.13 -17.32
N LEU A 111 12.96 -12.71 -16.11
CA LEU A 111 14.09 -12.76 -15.18
C LEU A 111 14.27 -14.18 -14.66
N SER A 112 15.50 -14.51 -14.27
CA SER A 112 15.79 -15.81 -13.65
C SER A 112 15.06 -15.95 -12.31
N LYS A 113 14.75 -17.20 -11.92
CA LYS A 113 14.08 -17.50 -10.65
C LYS A 113 14.82 -16.91 -9.44
N ASN A 114 16.16 -16.87 -9.48
CA ASN A 114 16.97 -16.28 -8.41
C ASN A 114 16.78 -14.77 -8.28
N VAL A 115 16.71 -14.04 -9.39
CA VAL A 115 16.47 -12.59 -9.36
C VAL A 115 15.10 -12.31 -8.76
N TRP A 116 14.10 -13.05 -9.21
CA TRP A 116 12.76 -12.99 -8.66
C TRP A 116 12.71 -13.22 -7.14
N ARG A 117 13.39 -14.26 -6.63
CA ARG A 117 13.48 -14.50 -5.17
C ARG A 117 14.12 -13.33 -4.44
N LYS A 118 15.21 -12.74 -4.96
CA LYS A 118 15.85 -11.56 -4.37
C LYS A 118 14.91 -10.35 -4.34
N LEU A 119 14.13 -10.13 -5.40
CA LEU A 119 13.12 -9.06 -5.44
C LEU A 119 12.06 -9.28 -4.37
N SER A 120 11.56 -10.50 -4.18
CA SER A 120 10.57 -10.77 -3.13
C SER A 120 11.12 -10.61 -1.71
N LEU A 121 12.38 -10.98 -1.47
CA LEU A 121 13.04 -10.68 -0.21
C LEU A 121 13.16 -9.16 0.02
N PHE A 122 13.56 -8.41 -1.00
CA PHE A 122 13.64 -6.95 -0.94
C PHE A 122 12.28 -6.35 -0.56
N TRP A 123 11.22 -6.73 -1.26
CA TRP A 123 9.87 -6.20 -0.99
C TRP A 123 9.37 -6.61 0.40
N SER A 124 9.68 -7.83 0.87
CA SER A 124 9.38 -8.23 2.25
C SER A 124 10.03 -7.30 3.28
N ILE A 125 11.34 -7.05 3.14
CA ILE A 125 12.09 -6.17 4.04
C ILE A 125 11.57 -4.73 3.93
N PHE A 126 11.32 -4.23 2.72
CA PHE A 126 10.81 -2.88 2.49
C PHE A 126 9.47 -2.66 3.20
N PHE A 127 8.50 -3.56 3.03
CA PHE A 127 7.21 -3.43 3.71
C PHE A 127 7.32 -3.61 5.23
N LEU A 128 8.27 -4.40 5.71
CA LEU A 128 8.59 -4.48 7.15
C LEU A 128 9.11 -3.13 7.66
N ILE A 129 10.02 -2.48 6.94
CA ILE A 129 10.51 -1.14 7.26
C ILE A 129 9.36 -0.13 7.27
N CYS A 130 8.46 -0.16 6.28
CA CYS A 130 7.27 0.71 6.28
C CYS A 130 6.38 0.49 7.50
N ALA A 131 6.15 -0.77 7.90
CA ALA A 131 5.36 -1.10 9.08
C ALA A 131 6.02 -0.58 10.37
N VAL A 132 7.33 -0.82 10.54
CA VAL A 132 8.10 -0.35 11.70
C VAL A 132 8.15 1.18 11.75
N SER A 133 8.42 1.85 10.64
CA SER A 133 8.45 3.32 10.57
C SER A 133 7.08 3.94 10.85
N ASN A 134 5.99 3.35 10.32
CA ASN A 134 4.65 3.81 10.64
C ASN A 134 4.33 3.65 12.13
N THR A 135 4.67 2.50 12.73
CA THR A 135 4.49 2.28 14.18
C THR A 135 5.33 3.25 15.02
N TYR A 136 6.58 3.50 14.65
CA TYR A 136 7.42 4.47 15.32
C TYR A 136 6.78 5.87 15.31
N ILE A 137 6.21 6.28 14.18
CA ILE A 137 5.57 7.59 14.05
C ILE A 137 4.27 7.66 14.86
N ILE A 138 3.50 6.56 14.94
CA ILE A 138 2.31 6.48 15.79
C ILE A 138 2.65 6.68 17.27
N LEU A 139 3.75 6.08 17.74
CA LEU A 139 4.10 6.06 19.16
C LEU A 139 4.77 7.35 19.64
N TYR A 140 5.52 8.03 18.77
CA TYR A 140 6.41 9.13 19.20
C TYR A 140 6.09 10.50 18.58
N PHE A 141 5.18 10.58 17.61
CA PHE A 141 4.91 11.84 16.90
C PHE A 141 3.42 12.21 16.93
N SER A 142 3.13 13.46 16.57
CA SER A 142 1.76 13.99 16.52
C SER A 142 0.95 13.38 15.38
N GLU A 143 -0.37 13.50 15.48
CA GLU A 143 -1.29 13.07 14.42
C GLU A 143 -1.04 13.76 13.08
N GLN A 144 -0.73 15.05 13.11
CA GLN A 144 -0.42 15.82 11.91
C GLN A 144 0.85 15.29 11.23
N THR A 145 1.89 14.98 12.01
CA THR A 145 3.10 14.35 11.50
C THR A 145 2.79 12.98 10.90
N TRP A 146 1.93 12.19 11.56
CA TRP A 146 1.49 10.91 11.02
C TRP A 146 0.74 11.05 9.68
N VAL A 147 -0.19 12.00 9.54
CA VAL A 147 -0.92 12.20 8.27
C VAL A 147 0.04 12.57 7.14
N THR A 148 0.98 13.48 7.39
CA THR A 148 2.01 13.86 6.42
C THR A 148 2.90 12.68 6.05
N PHE A 149 3.37 11.92 7.04
CA PHE A 149 4.16 10.72 6.78
C PHE A 149 3.39 9.68 5.98
N LYS A 150 2.12 9.45 6.32
CA LYS A 150 1.28 8.44 5.65
C LYS A 150 1.03 8.78 4.18
N ILE A 151 0.84 10.07 3.86
CA ILE A 151 0.55 10.51 2.49
C ILE A 151 1.84 10.68 1.69
N PHE A 152 2.85 11.37 2.24
CA PHE A 152 4.06 11.75 1.50
C PHE A 152 5.26 10.88 1.86
N GLY A 153 5.49 10.62 3.15
CA GLY A 153 6.63 9.81 3.59
C GLY A 153 6.61 8.40 2.99
N LEU A 154 5.48 7.69 3.13
CA LEU A 154 5.31 6.35 2.57
C LEU A 154 5.36 6.36 1.03
N THR A 155 4.76 7.34 0.36
CA THR A 155 4.79 7.40 -1.11
C THR A 155 6.22 7.63 -1.61
N ILE A 156 6.97 8.55 -1.00
CA ILE A 156 8.39 8.78 -1.32
C ILE A 156 9.22 7.51 -1.07
N LEU A 157 9.02 6.84 0.07
CA LEU A 157 9.68 5.55 0.36
C LEU A 157 9.38 4.51 -0.71
N THR A 158 8.12 4.38 -1.14
CA THR A 158 7.76 3.43 -2.21
C THR A 158 8.40 3.80 -3.55
N LEU A 159 8.48 5.09 -3.90
CA LEU A 159 9.13 5.53 -5.14
C LEU A 159 10.63 5.22 -5.12
N ILE A 160 11.31 5.48 -4.01
CA ILE A 160 12.73 5.13 -3.84
C ILE A 160 12.92 3.62 -4.02
N ALA A 161 12.07 2.80 -3.40
CA ALA A 161 12.13 1.34 -3.55
C ALA A 161 11.93 0.88 -5.00
N VAL A 162 10.97 1.48 -5.72
CA VAL A 162 10.74 1.19 -7.14
C VAL A 162 11.97 1.56 -7.98
N ILE A 163 12.57 2.74 -7.75
CA ILE A 163 13.76 3.19 -8.47
C ILE A 163 14.95 2.24 -8.23
N ILE A 164 15.21 1.88 -6.96
CA ILE A 164 16.27 0.92 -6.60
C ILE A 164 16.09 -0.42 -7.34
N ASN A 165 14.87 -0.95 -7.36
CA ASN A 165 14.57 -2.20 -8.08
C ASN A 165 14.71 -2.04 -9.59
N GLY A 166 14.29 -0.90 -10.14
CA GLY A 166 14.44 -0.58 -11.56
C GLY A 166 15.91 -0.60 -11.99
N PHE A 167 16.78 0.08 -11.25
CA PHE A 167 18.22 0.05 -11.49
C PHE A 167 18.80 -1.36 -11.33
N TYR A 168 18.42 -2.09 -10.27
CA TYR A 168 18.89 -3.46 -10.06
C TYR A 168 18.54 -4.39 -11.24
N ILE A 169 17.31 -4.30 -11.75
CA ILE A 169 16.88 -5.08 -12.91
C ILE A 169 17.60 -4.64 -14.19
N TYR A 170 17.80 -3.33 -14.39
CA TYR A 170 18.53 -2.80 -15.54
C TYR A 170 19.98 -3.31 -15.60
N PHE A 171 20.72 -3.22 -14.47
CA PHE A 171 22.09 -3.71 -14.37
C PHE A 171 22.21 -5.23 -14.56
N LEU A 172 21.19 -5.99 -14.15
CA LEU A 172 21.17 -7.43 -14.39
C LEU A 172 20.96 -7.77 -15.87
N LYS A 173 20.10 -7.01 -16.58
CA LYS A 173 19.89 -7.23 -18.01
C LYS A 173 21.10 -6.82 -18.84
N SER A 174 21.79 -5.73 -18.50
CA SER A 174 22.98 -5.29 -19.24
C SER A 174 24.11 -6.33 -19.20
N LYS A 175 24.26 -7.03 -18.07
CA LYS A 175 25.22 -8.14 -17.92
C LYS A 175 24.89 -9.42 -18.69
N ILE A 176 23.65 -9.60 -19.17
CA ILE A 176 23.25 -10.79 -19.94
C ILE A 176 23.45 -10.58 -21.45
N ILE A 177 23.56 -9.33 -21.89
CA ILE A 177 23.70 -8.96 -23.32
C ILE A 177 25.18 -8.83 -23.73
N GLN A 178 26.10 -8.80 -22.76
CA GLN A 178 27.56 -8.85 -22.97
C GLN A 178 28.06 -10.30 -22.84
#